data_AF-A0A645GBM7-F1
#
_entry.id   AF-A0A645GBM7-F1
#
_cell.length_a   1.000
_cell.length_b   1.000
_cell.length_c   1.000
_cell.angle_alpha   90.00
_cell.angle_beta   90.00
_cell.angle_gamma   90.00
#
_symmetry.space_group_name_H-M   'P 1'
#
loop_
_entity.id
_entity.type
_entity.pdbx_description
1 polymer ?
#
loop_
_entity_poly.entity_id
_entity_poly.type
_entity_poly.pdbx_seq_one_letter_code
_entity_poly.pdbx_strand_id
1 'polypeptide(L)'
;MGIGDSLYGFRVYPVAPLIKIMRVNRFMRRFDFDPEAVVRLCWAGVRPINIDAPVRYLSAEEGGVSHFKYLRDNTLLTWMHTRLFIGFVLRLPMLLVRYLMN
;
A
#
# COMPACT_ATOMS: atom_id res chain seq x y z
N MET A 1 5.23 14.93 0.98
CA MET A 1 5.50 13.74 1.81
C MET A 1 4.62 12.59 1.32
N GLY A 2 5.22 11.65 0.59
CA GLY A 2 4.52 10.47 0.08
C GLY A 2 4.71 9.26 0.97
N ILE A 3 4.20 8.12 0.52
CA ILE A 3 4.55 6.81 1.03
C ILE A 3 6.02 6.60 0.63
N GLY A 4 6.90 6.28 1.59
CA GLY A 4 8.32 6.01 1.33
C GLY A 4 8.50 4.70 0.54
N ASP A 5 9.05 3.67 1.18
CA ASP A 5 8.90 2.31 0.65
C ASP A 5 7.42 1.92 0.75
N SER A 6 6.85 1.25 -0.25
CA SER A 6 5.46 0.75 -0.26
C SER A 6 5.37 -0.77 -0.10
N LEU A 7 6.44 -1.51 -0.39
CA LEU A 7 6.52 -2.97 -0.28
C LEU A 7 7.05 -3.43 1.08
N TYR A 8 7.63 -2.51 1.85
CA TYR A 8 8.01 -2.80 3.23
C TYR A 8 6.77 -3.00 4.13
N GLY A 9 6.63 -4.19 4.72
CA GLY A 9 5.45 -4.56 5.52
C GLY A 9 5.49 -4.18 7.00
N PHE A 10 6.65 -3.78 7.53
CA PHE A 10 6.74 -3.37 8.94
C PHE A 10 6.18 -1.95 9.10
N ARG A 11 4.88 -1.90 9.42
CA ARG A 11 4.12 -0.65 9.56
C ARG A 11 3.12 -0.74 10.70
N VAL A 12 2.78 0.42 11.22
CA VAL A 12 1.68 0.58 12.17
C VAL A 12 0.51 1.24 11.47
N TYR A 13 -0.66 0.61 11.55
CA TYR A 13 -1.88 1.10 10.94
C TYR A 13 -2.89 1.57 11.99
N PRO A 14 -3.52 2.74 11.83
CA PRO A 14 -4.64 3.12 12.68
C PRO A 14 -5.82 2.18 12.44
N VAL A 15 -6.23 1.47 13.49
CA VAL A 15 -7.17 0.34 13.40
C VAL A 15 -8.54 0.74 12.84
N ALA A 16 -9.13 1.83 13.35
CA ALA A 16 -10.47 2.26 12.96
C ALA A 16 -10.60 2.63 11.46
N PRO A 17 -9.75 3.51 10.89
CA PRO A 17 -9.81 3.80 9.45
C PRO A 17 -9.42 2.60 8.58
N LEU A 18 -8.49 1.75 9.03
CA LEU A 18 -8.13 0.53 8.30
C LEU A 18 -9.34 -0.42 8.20
N ILE A 19 -10.06 -0.66 9.29
CA ILE A 19 -11.29 -1.49 9.29
C ILE A 19 -12.33 -0.90 8.33
N LYS A 20 -12.53 0.43 8.34
CA LYS A 20 -13.49 1.09 7.44
C LYS A 20 -13.15 0.83 5.97
N ILE A 21 -11.87 0.94 5.59
CA ILE A 21 -11.38 0.64 4.25
C ILE A 21 -11.56 -0.84 3.91
N MET A 22 -11.23 -1.74 4.84
CA MET A 22 -11.33 -3.19 4.66
C MET A 22 -12.78 -3.67 4.51
N ARG A 23 -13.76 -3.00 5.14
CA ARG A 23 -15.18 -3.38 5.00
C ARG A 23 -15.73 -3.11 3.61
N VAL A 24 -15.25 -2.07 2.94
CA VAL A 24 -15.76 -1.65 1.62
C VAL A 24 -14.91 -2.17 0.45
N ASN A 25 -13.74 -2.78 0.73
CA ASN A 25 -12.85 -3.33 -0.28
C ASN A 25 -12.65 -4.84 -0.10
N ARG A 26 -12.94 -5.61 -1.15
CA ARG A 26 -12.76 -7.08 -1.17
C ARG A 26 -11.31 -7.52 -1.37
N PHE A 27 -10.44 -6.59 -1.76
CA PHE A 27 -9.03 -6.82 -2.06
C PHE A 27 -8.16 -6.58 -0.82
N MET A 28 -6.83 -6.54 -0.97
CA MET A 28 -5.90 -6.28 0.14
C MET A 28 -5.99 -7.42 1.18
N ARG A 29 -5.81 -8.67 0.73
CA ARG A 29 -5.95 -9.89 1.55
C ARG A 29 -4.77 -10.85 1.44
N ARG A 30 -3.75 -10.49 0.66
CA ARG A 30 -2.57 -11.30 0.40
C ARG A 30 -1.34 -10.39 0.39
N PHE A 31 -0.34 -10.73 -0.40
CA PHE A 31 0.90 -9.95 -0.57
C PHE A 31 0.67 -8.49 -0.97
N ASP A 32 -0.50 -8.20 -1.56
CA ASP A 32 -0.94 -6.85 -1.94
C ASP A 32 -1.47 -6.00 -0.76
N PHE A 33 -1.51 -6.54 0.46
CA PHE A 33 -2.10 -5.88 1.62
C PHE A 33 -1.42 -4.55 1.94
N ASP A 34 -0.13 -4.55 2.29
CA ASP A 34 0.53 -3.35 2.78
C ASP A 34 0.54 -2.20 1.76
N PRO A 35 0.88 -2.43 0.47
CA PRO A 35 0.85 -1.37 -0.53
C PRO A 35 -0.56 -0.81 -0.76
N GLU A 36 -1.58 -1.67 -0.88
CA GLU A 36 -2.95 -1.22 -1.14
C GLU A 36 -3.54 -0.51 0.09
N ALA A 37 -3.22 -0.95 1.31
CA ALA A 37 -3.68 -0.34 2.56
C ALA A 37 -3.21 1.09 2.70
N VAL A 38 -1.91 1.34 2.50
CA VAL A 38 -1.35 2.69 2.70
C VAL A 38 -1.93 3.66 1.66
N VAL A 39 -2.02 3.28 0.39
CA VAL A 39 -2.60 4.13 -0.66
C VAL A 39 -4.04 4.51 -0.33
N ARG A 40 -4.86 3.53 0.07
CA ARG A 40 -6.27 3.78 0.42
C ARG A 40 -6.42 4.60 1.69
N LEU A 41 -5.55 4.43 2.68
CA LEU A 41 -5.51 5.26 3.88
C LEU A 41 -5.16 6.70 3.55
N CYS A 42 -4.18 6.93 2.67
CA CYS A 42 -3.86 8.26 2.17
C CYS A 42 -5.04 8.90 1.43
N TRP A 43 -5.76 8.14 0.60
CA TRP A 43 -6.99 8.63 -0.05
C TRP A 43 -8.11 8.95 0.96
N ALA A 44 -8.14 8.27 2.11
CA ALA A 44 -9.03 8.57 3.22
C ALA A 44 -8.55 9.75 4.10
N GLY A 45 -7.45 10.42 3.71
CA GLY A 45 -6.89 11.58 4.42
C GLY A 45 -5.96 11.24 5.58
N VAL A 46 -5.61 9.96 5.77
CA VAL A 46 -4.63 9.55 6.79
C VAL A 46 -3.23 9.90 6.31
N ARG A 47 -2.52 10.74 7.08
CA ARG A 47 -1.16 11.17 6.73
C ARG A 47 -0.14 10.09 7.09
N PRO A 48 0.69 9.62 6.15
CA PRO A 48 1.76 8.68 6.44
C PRO A 48 2.89 9.38 7.20
N ILE A 49 3.48 8.69 8.17
CA ILE A 49 4.69 9.11 8.88
C ILE A 49 5.76 8.07 8.54
N ASN A 50 6.79 8.49 7.80
CA ASN A 50 7.92 7.63 7.47
C ASN A 50 8.96 7.74 8.58
N ILE A 51 9.25 6.61 9.23
CA ILE A 51 10.28 6.49 10.28
C ILE A 51 11.27 5.46 9.79
N ASP A 52 12.55 5.81 9.80
CA ASP A 52 13.61 4.89 9.41
C ASP A 52 13.68 3.73 10.40
N ALA A 53 13.53 2.51 9.89
CA ALA A 53 13.67 1.28 10.65
C ALA A 53 14.86 0.51 10.06
N PRO A 54 15.90 0.20 10.86
CA PRO A 54 16.99 -0.63 10.38
C PRO A 54 16.48 -2.06 10.18
N VAL A 55 16.64 -2.58 8.96
CA VAL A 55 16.17 -3.92 8.57
C VAL A 55 17.32 -4.67 7.94
N ARG A 56 17.46 -5.94 8.32
CA ARG A 56 18.36 -6.87 7.65
C ARG A 56 17.56 -8.03 7.09
N TYR A 57 17.62 -8.21 5.78
CA TYR A 57 17.19 -9.45 5.13
C TYR A 57 18.36 -10.42 5.16
N LEU A 58 18.16 -11.59 5.76
CA LEU A 58 19.18 -12.64 5.77
C LEU A 58 19.28 -13.24 4.37
N SER A 59 20.51 -13.47 3.90
CA SER A 59 20.74 -14.27 2.70
C SER A 59 20.32 -15.72 2.92
N ALA A 60 20.17 -16.48 1.83
CA ALA A 60 19.87 -17.91 1.93
C ALA A 60 20.95 -18.68 2.73
N GLU A 61 22.22 -18.26 2.60
CA GLU A 61 23.36 -18.84 3.33
C GLU A 61 23.31 -18.53 4.83
N GLU A 62 22.78 -17.37 5.21
CA GLU A 62 22.52 -16.98 6.61
C GLU A 62 21.21 -17.57 7.17
N GLY A 63 20.56 -18.48 6.45
CA GLY A 63 19.29 -19.11 6.83
C GLY A 63 18.04 -18.30 6.48
N GLY A 64 18.18 -17.29 5.62
CA GLY A 64 17.06 -16.50 5.10
C GLY A 64 16.13 -17.32 4.22
N VAL A 65 14.83 -17.27 4.54
CA VAL A 65 13.78 -17.90 3.74
C VAL A 65 12.88 -16.83 3.12
N SER A 66 12.70 -16.92 1.80
CA SER A 66 11.76 -16.07 1.08
C SER A 66 10.40 -16.74 1.01
N HIS A 67 9.38 -16.05 1.52
CA HIS A 67 7.98 -16.45 1.33
C HIS A 67 7.38 -15.91 0.03
N PHE A 68 8.17 -15.22 -0.80
CA PHE A 68 7.72 -14.60 -2.04
C PHE A 68 7.53 -15.64 -3.14
N LYS A 69 6.29 -15.78 -3.61
CA LYS A 69 5.93 -16.66 -4.72
C LYS A 69 5.94 -15.87 -6.01
N TYR A 70 7.09 -15.84 -6.67
CA TYR A 70 7.41 -14.96 -7.82
C TYR A 70 6.22 -14.68 -8.76
N LEU A 71 5.67 -15.70 -9.42
CA LEU A 71 4.60 -15.50 -10.41
C LEU A 71 3.29 -15.00 -9.77
N ARG A 72 2.86 -15.66 -8.69
CA ARG A 72 1.59 -15.37 -8.01
C ARG A 72 1.59 -13.97 -7.41
N ASP A 73 2.66 -13.62 -6.71
CA ASP A 73 2.73 -12.37 -5.97
C ASP A 73 2.98 -11.20 -6.92
N ASN A 74 3.77 -11.37 -7.99
CA ASN A 74 3.86 -10.37 -9.06
C ASN A 74 2.51 -10.14 -9.75
N THR A 75 1.77 -11.21 -10.08
CA THR A 75 0.44 -11.07 -10.69
C THR A 75 -0.53 -10.30 -9.77
N LEU A 76 -0.50 -10.61 -8.46
CA LEU A 76 -1.30 -9.90 -7.46
C LEU A 76 -0.91 -8.42 -7.39
N LEU A 77 0.38 -8.11 -7.34
CA LEU A 77 0.89 -6.74 -7.30
C LEU A 77 0.50 -5.96 -8.56
N THR A 78 0.72 -6.53 -9.75
CA THR A 78 0.35 -5.88 -11.01
C THR A 78 -1.13 -5.56 -11.05
N TRP A 79 -1.99 -6.54 -10.71
CA TRP A 79 -3.43 -6.33 -10.69
C TRP A 79 -3.86 -5.25 -9.67
N MET A 80 -3.24 -5.25 -8.50
CA MET A 80 -3.47 -4.23 -7.47
C MET A 80 -3.07 -2.83 -7.97
N HIS A 81 -1.89 -2.68 -8.59
CA HIS A 81 -1.43 -1.40 -9.14
C HIS A 81 -2.34 -0.92 -10.27
N THR A 82 -2.77 -1.79 -11.19
CA THR A 82 -3.72 -1.44 -12.25
C THR A 82 -5.03 -0.89 -11.67
N ARG A 83 -5.60 -1.57 -10.67
CA ARG A 83 -6.83 -1.13 -10.00
C ARG A 83 -6.67 0.19 -9.28
N LEU A 84 -5.57 0.40 -8.56
CA LEU A 84 -5.28 1.65 -7.87
C LEU A 84 -5.04 2.80 -8.84
N PHE A 85 -4.34 2.55 -9.95
CA PHE A 85 -4.11 3.54 -10.99
C PHE A 85 -5.42 4.00 -11.65
N ILE A 86 -6.28 3.06 -12.05
CA ILE A 86 -7.62 3.40 -12.56
C ILE A 86 -8.40 4.19 -11.51
N GLY A 87 -8.37 3.75 -10.24
CA GLY A 87 -9.01 4.46 -9.14
C GLY A 87 -8.47 5.88 -8.94
N PHE A 88 -7.17 6.09 -9.14
CA PHE A 88 -6.54 7.41 -9.10
C PHE A 88 -7.00 8.29 -10.26
N VAL A 89 -6.96 7.78 -11.50
CA VAL A 89 -7.41 8.52 -12.70
C VAL A 89 -8.85 9.00 -12.55
N LEU A 90 -9.74 8.16 -12.02
CA LEU A 90 -11.14 8.55 -11.76
C LEU A 90 -11.27 9.65 -10.69
N ARG A 91 -10.34 9.71 -9.74
CA ARG A 91 -10.31 10.74 -8.68
C ARG A 91 -9.58 12.01 -9.12
N LEU A 92 -8.77 11.94 -10.17
CA LEU A 92 -7.90 13.02 -10.61
C LEU A 92 -8.66 14.33 -10.87
N PRO A 93 -9.83 14.35 -11.55
CA PRO A 93 -10.57 15.60 -11.75
C PRO A 93 -10.95 16.30 -10.43
N MET A 94 -11.41 15.53 -9.45
CA MET A 94 -11.78 16.06 -8.13
C MET A 94 -10.55 16.57 -7.37
N LEU A 95 -9.43 15.85 -7.44
CA LEU A 95 -8.17 16.26 -6.81
C LEU A 95 -7.61 17.53 -7.45
N LEU A 96 -7.71 17.67 -8.77
CA LEU A 96 -7.29 18.87 -9.50
C LEU A 96 -8.15 20.08 -9.11
N VAL A 97 -9.49 19.92 -9.06
CA VAL A 97 -10.38 20.99 -8.59
C VAL A 97 -10.02 21.40 -7.16
N ARG A 98 -9.82 20.43 -6.26
CA ARG A 98 -9.43 20.71 -4.88
C ARG A 98 -8.07 21.42 -4.80
N TYR A 99 -7.12 21.08 -5.65
CA TYR A 99 -5.81 21.74 -5.70
C TYR A 99 -5.89 23.17 -6.22
N LEU A 100 -6.73 23.43 -7.24
CA LEU A 100 -6.90 24.77 -7.82
C LEU A 100 -7.69 25.72 -6.93
N MET A 101 -8.58 25.18 -6.09
CA MET A 101 -9.42 25.96 -5.16
C MET A 101 -8.77 26.23 -3.79
N ASN A 102 -7.55 25.74 -3.57
CA ASN A 102 -6.90 25.69 -2.26
C ASN A 102 -5.50 26.31 -2.32
#